data_AF-A0A351YXQ9-F1
#
_entry.id   AF-A0A351YXQ9-F1
#
_cell.length_a   1.000
_cell.length_b   1.000
_cell.length_c   1.000
_cell.angle_alpha   90.00
_cell.angle_beta   90.00
_cell.angle_gamma   90.00
#
_symmetry.space_group_name_H-M   'P 1'
#
loop_
_entity.id
_entity.type
_entity.pdbx_description
1 polymer ?
#
loop_
_entity_poly.entity_id
_entity_poly.type
_entity_poly.pdbx_seq_one_letter_code
_entity_poly.pdbx_strand_id
1 'polypeptide(L)'
;MFVLDPTYNADKKRALDMLRKIRRTCPETFFYFEARAEFIDAEIARAFASINCSVQFGLQSSDPVVLKNVNRSFNKNQFKKNVSLLNEQGVVFGFDLIYGLPGDSLAGFKKSIDFALELYPNNLELFCLSVLPGTKLFEDAKSFGLVWQDFPPYHVLNSPSFPSGDLNKAEKLSRAVNLFYTEGRAVPWFNSVLGLLREKPSAFFEGFSAFLEIRQELMDLAEGLSFLQIEALQKEFIFLRLKSRGLQKYTALVGDIISLNGALSRCQGEGEECTLELSWHPDDLMSQYASDIPFFYANCGREKNRTRVFPTANGPDWAVL
;
A
#
# COMPACT_ATOMS: atom_id res chain seq x y z
N MET A 1 3.57 19.82 0.94
CA MET A 1 4.59 20.22 1.94
C MET A 1 4.99 18.98 2.73
N PHE A 2 6.28 18.75 2.98
CA PHE A 2 6.75 17.61 3.78
C PHE A 2 7.01 18.03 5.22
N VAL A 3 6.47 17.28 6.18
CA VAL A 3 6.70 17.43 7.62
C VAL A 3 7.58 16.27 8.07
N LEU A 4 8.89 16.51 8.09
CA LEU A 4 9.94 15.50 8.32
C LEU A 4 10.31 15.32 9.81
N ASP A 5 9.46 15.73 10.75
CA ASP A 5 9.64 15.40 12.16
C ASP A 5 8.96 14.04 12.42
N PRO A 6 9.70 12.91 12.45
CA PRO A 6 9.12 11.56 12.52
C PRO A 6 8.43 11.28 13.86
N THR A 7 8.58 12.19 14.82
CA THR A 7 8.06 12.07 16.18
C THR A 7 7.20 13.26 16.57
N TYR A 8 6.74 14.05 15.60
CA TYR A 8 5.97 15.27 15.90
C TYR A 8 4.73 14.96 16.75
N ASN A 9 4.17 13.75 16.61
CA ASN A 9 2.99 13.27 17.34
C ASN A 9 3.29 12.62 18.70
N ALA A 10 4.53 12.64 19.18
CA ALA A 10 4.89 12.16 20.53
C ALA A 10 4.31 13.05 21.63
N ASP A 11 4.23 14.36 21.42
CA ASP A 11 3.45 15.28 22.25
C ASP A 11 2.08 15.51 21.59
N LYS A 12 1.06 14.85 22.15
CA LYS A 12 -0.31 14.93 21.64
C LYS A 12 -0.84 16.36 21.57
N LYS A 13 -0.57 17.20 22.58
CA LYS A 13 -1.09 18.57 22.62
C LYS A 13 -0.45 19.40 21.50
N ARG A 14 0.87 19.33 21.36
CA ARG A 14 1.61 20.00 20.28
C ARG A 14 1.12 19.54 18.91
N ALA A 15 0.92 18.25 18.72
CA ALA A 15 0.45 17.67 17.46
C ALA A 15 -0.94 18.20 17.07
N LEU A 16 -1.90 18.16 18.00
CA LEU A 16 -3.25 18.67 17.76
C LEU A 16 -3.27 20.18 17.48
N ASP A 17 -2.49 20.96 18.23
CA ASP A 17 -2.41 22.40 18.01
C ASP A 17 -1.82 22.73 16.63
N MET A 18 -0.85 21.95 16.16
CA MET A 18 -0.30 22.07 14.81
C MET A 18 -1.33 21.73 13.73
N LEU A 19 -1.99 20.56 13.82
CA LEU A 19 -3.00 20.14 12.85
C LEU A 19 -4.18 21.13 12.78
N ARG A 20 -4.63 21.66 13.93
CA ARG A 20 -5.66 22.71 14.00
C ARG A 20 -5.22 24.02 13.34
N LYS A 21 -3.95 24.41 13.49
CA LYS A 21 -3.38 25.59 12.83
C LYS A 21 -3.34 25.37 11.32
N ILE A 22 -2.79 24.24 10.85
CA ILE A 22 -2.74 23.88 9.43
C ILE A 22 -4.11 23.99 8.78
N ARG A 23 -5.14 23.37 9.40
CA ARG A 23 -6.52 23.46 8.91
C ARG A 23 -7.02 24.89 8.73
N ARG A 24 -6.64 25.80 9.63
CA ARG A 24 -7.08 27.21 9.61
C ARG A 24 -6.29 28.07 8.63
N THR A 25 -4.99 27.78 8.46
CA THR A 25 -4.08 28.67 7.72
C THR A 25 -3.78 28.19 6.31
N CYS A 26 -3.84 26.88 6.06
CA CYS A 26 -3.42 26.26 4.79
C CYS A 26 -4.40 25.16 4.34
N PRO A 27 -5.72 25.42 4.24
CA PRO A 27 -6.72 24.38 3.98
C PRO A 27 -6.53 23.68 2.63
N GLU A 28 -6.01 24.39 1.61
CA GLU A 28 -5.82 23.85 0.26
C GLU A 28 -4.46 23.14 0.06
N THR A 29 -3.54 23.25 1.03
CA THR A 29 -2.20 22.68 0.89
C THR A 29 -2.21 21.20 1.25
N PHE A 30 -1.68 20.36 0.36
CA PHE A 30 -1.43 18.96 0.67
C PHE A 30 -0.19 18.79 1.56
N PHE A 31 -0.32 18.04 2.65
CA PHE A 31 0.78 17.74 3.56
C PHE A 31 1.15 16.25 3.55
N TYR A 32 2.44 15.95 3.54
CA TYR A 32 2.98 14.62 3.82
C TYR A 32 3.57 14.63 5.22
N PHE A 33 3.11 13.73 6.08
CA PHE A 33 3.59 13.56 7.45
C PHE A 33 4.34 12.25 7.59
N GLU A 34 5.41 12.25 8.38
CA GLU A 34 5.88 11.05 9.06
C GLU A 34 5.33 11.03 10.48
N ALA A 35 4.83 9.90 10.95
CA ALA A 35 4.27 9.77 12.28
C ALA A 35 4.52 8.40 12.91
N ARG A 36 4.37 8.34 14.23
CA ARG A 36 4.36 7.08 14.98
C ARG A 36 2.94 6.59 15.20
N ALA A 37 2.62 5.41 14.68
CA ALA A 37 1.30 4.81 14.79
C ALA A 37 0.90 4.56 16.25
N GLU A 38 1.87 4.35 17.15
CA GLU A 38 1.64 4.09 18.56
C GLU A 38 0.99 5.28 19.30
N PHE A 39 1.15 6.50 18.79
CA PHE A 39 0.57 7.71 19.38
C PHE A 39 -0.74 8.16 18.71
N ILE A 40 -1.27 7.37 17.77
CA ILE A 40 -2.56 7.64 17.16
C ILE A 40 -3.68 7.22 18.12
N ASP A 41 -4.59 8.16 18.37
CA ASP A 41 -5.86 7.92 19.01
C ASP A 41 -6.98 8.56 18.19
N ALA A 42 -8.23 8.43 18.66
CA ALA A 42 -9.40 8.92 17.93
C ALA A 42 -9.38 10.45 17.71
N GLU A 43 -8.72 11.22 18.59
CA GLU A 43 -8.64 12.68 18.44
C GLU A 43 -7.61 13.07 17.38
N ILE A 44 -6.45 12.42 17.37
CA ILE A 44 -5.43 12.60 16.34
C ILE A 44 -5.94 12.14 14.97
N ALA A 45 -6.61 10.99 14.90
CA ALA A 45 -7.19 10.49 13.65
C ALA A 45 -8.21 11.48 13.05
N ARG A 46 -9.14 12.01 13.87
CA ARG A 46 -10.07 13.07 13.44
C ARG A 46 -9.35 14.35 13.00
N ALA A 47 -8.25 14.71 13.66
CA ALA A 47 -7.50 15.90 13.30
C ALA A 47 -6.84 15.76 11.92
N PHE A 48 -6.25 14.59 11.62
CA PHE A 48 -5.73 14.28 10.29
C PHE A 48 -6.81 14.27 9.22
N ALA A 49 -7.95 13.63 9.47
CA ALA A 49 -9.07 13.59 8.52
C ALA A 49 -9.64 14.98 8.20
N SER A 50 -9.36 15.97 9.05
CA SER A 50 -9.82 17.36 8.86
C SER A 50 -8.86 18.24 8.07
N ILE A 51 -7.77 17.69 7.54
CA ILE A 51 -6.80 18.40 6.68
C ILE A 51 -6.49 17.57 5.43
N ASN A 52 -6.01 18.24 4.38
CA ASN A 52 -5.55 17.57 3.17
C ASN A 52 -4.15 16.97 3.40
N CYS A 53 -4.06 15.70 3.77
CA CYS A 53 -2.78 15.05 4.04
C CYS A 53 -2.70 13.56 3.74
N SER A 54 -1.48 13.06 3.58
CA SER A 54 -1.12 11.66 3.74
C SER A 54 -0.13 11.49 4.89
N VAL A 55 -0.25 10.37 5.62
CA VAL A 55 0.59 10.05 6.77
C VAL A 55 1.35 8.75 6.55
N GLN A 56 2.68 8.80 6.59
CA GLN A 56 3.53 7.63 6.51
C GLN A 56 3.89 7.13 7.92
N PHE A 57 3.64 5.85 8.18
CA PHE A 57 4.00 5.19 9.42
C PHE A 57 5.12 4.18 9.21
N GLY A 58 6.25 4.40 9.87
CA GLY A 58 7.32 3.43 9.87
C GLY A 58 6.96 2.17 10.65
N LEU A 59 6.47 1.11 10.01
CA LEU A 59 6.18 -0.19 10.63
C LEU A 59 7.47 -1.02 10.77
N GLN A 60 8.33 -0.94 9.77
CA GLN A 60 9.66 -1.57 9.64
C GLN A 60 9.63 -3.10 9.56
N SER A 61 8.96 -3.77 10.50
CA SER A 61 8.70 -5.21 10.51
C SER A 61 7.45 -5.49 11.34
N SER A 62 6.78 -6.61 11.09
CA SER A 62 5.69 -7.09 11.94
C SER A 62 6.14 -8.02 13.07
N ASP A 63 7.44 -8.35 13.13
CA ASP A 63 8.03 -9.24 14.12
C ASP A 63 8.67 -8.45 15.29
N PRO A 64 8.12 -8.54 16.52
CA PRO A 64 8.67 -7.86 17.69
C PRO A 64 10.13 -8.23 18.01
N VAL A 65 10.57 -9.44 17.68
CA VAL A 65 11.95 -9.90 17.94
C VAL A 65 12.92 -9.18 17.00
N VAL A 66 12.58 -9.09 15.71
CA VAL A 66 13.37 -8.35 14.72
C VAL A 66 13.43 -6.87 15.09
N LEU A 67 12.28 -6.26 15.45
CA LEU A 67 12.23 -4.85 15.83
C LEU A 67 13.05 -4.53 17.09
N LYS A 68 13.13 -5.46 18.04
CA LYS A 68 13.96 -5.29 19.24
C LYS A 68 15.44 -5.14 18.89
N ASN A 69 15.94 -5.84 17.86
CA ASN A 69 17.34 -5.74 17.43
C ASN A 69 17.70 -4.36 16.87
N VAL A 70 16.70 -3.57 16.46
CA VAL A 70 16.86 -2.18 16.01
C VAL A 70 16.26 -1.18 17.00
N ASN A 71 16.23 -1.55 18.29
CA ASN A 71 15.78 -0.70 19.42
C ASN A 71 14.34 -0.18 19.28
N ARG A 72 13.46 -0.99 18.66
CA ARG A 72 12.06 -0.63 18.48
C ARG A 72 11.13 -1.60 19.21
N SER A 73 10.24 -1.06 20.04
CA SER A 73 9.15 -1.81 20.66
C SER A 73 7.95 -1.86 19.72
N PHE A 74 7.27 -3.01 19.65
CA PHE A 74 6.07 -3.15 18.84
C PHE A 74 5.00 -3.98 19.54
N ASN A 75 3.80 -3.40 19.67
CA ASN A 75 2.61 -4.10 20.12
C ASN A 75 1.64 -4.22 18.95
N LYS A 76 1.55 -5.43 18.41
CA LYS A 76 0.74 -5.74 17.23
C LYS A 76 -0.74 -5.36 17.40
N ASN A 77 -1.34 -5.64 18.56
CA ASN A 77 -2.75 -5.36 18.80
C ASN A 77 -3.04 -3.86 18.92
N GLN A 78 -2.15 -3.14 19.62
CA GLN A 78 -2.25 -1.68 19.72
C GLN A 78 -2.10 -1.03 18.34
N PHE A 79 -1.14 -1.50 17.53
CA PHE A 79 -0.95 -1.00 16.18
C PHE A 79 -2.20 -1.20 15.31
N LYS A 80 -2.79 -2.42 15.30
CA LYS A 80 -4.05 -2.69 14.58
C LYS A 80 -5.17 -1.76 15.01
N LYS A 81 -5.36 -1.56 16.32
CA LYS A 81 -6.39 -0.67 16.87
C LYS A 81 -6.17 0.79 16.44
N ASN A 82 -4.92 1.26 16.47
CA ASN A 82 -4.62 2.64 16.12
C ASN A 82 -4.81 2.92 14.63
N VAL A 83 -4.44 1.96 13.79
CA VAL A 83 -4.67 2.06 12.34
C VAL A 83 -6.15 1.96 11.99
N SER A 84 -6.95 1.16 12.69
CA SER A 84 -8.39 1.09 12.42
C SER A 84 -9.08 2.45 12.60
N LEU A 85 -8.64 3.24 13.58
CA LEU A 85 -9.12 4.61 13.78
C LEU A 85 -8.84 5.53 12.58
N LEU A 86 -7.75 5.31 11.85
CA LEU A 86 -7.45 6.08 10.63
C LEU A 86 -8.36 5.67 9.48
N ASN A 87 -8.54 4.35 9.28
CA ASN A 87 -9.46 3.80 8.29
C ASN A 87 -10.90 4.28 8.53
N GLU A 88 -11.37 4.24 9.78
CA GLU A 88 -12.71 4.71 10.18
C GLU A 88 -12.93 6.20 9.90
N GLN A 89 -11.86 7.00 9.86
CA GLN A 89 -11.92 8.43 9.57
C GLN A 89 -11.57 8.77 8.11
N GLY A 90 -11.27 7.77 7.27
CA GLY A 90 -10.89 7.99 5.87
C GLY A 90 -9.55 8.71 5.69
N VAL A 91 -8.64 8.62 6.67
CA VAL A 91 -7.30 9.22 6.55
C VAL A 91 -6.49 8.46 5.51
N VAL A 92 -5.81 9.18 4.62
CA VAL A 92 -4.84 8.57 3.69
C VAL A 92 -3.54 8.29 4.44
N PHE A 93 -3.11 7.03 4.47
CA PHE A 93 -1.85 6.66 5.13
C PHE A 93 -1.11 5.52 4.44
N GLY A 94 0.17 5.39 4.73
CA GLY A 94 1.02 4.30 4.26
C GLY A 94 1.90 3.68 5.33
N PHE A 95 2.56 2.58 4.96
CA PHE A 95 3.55 1.93 5.81
C PHE A 95 4.91 1.83 5.13
N ASP A 96 5.96 1.99 5.93
CA ASP A 96 7.32 1.58 5.54
C ASP A 96 7.63 0.22 6.15
N LEU A 97 8.18 -0.70 5.36
CA LEU A 97 8.87 -1.90 5.85
C LEU A 97 10.32 -1.90 5.39
N ILE A 98 11.18 -2.53 6.17
CA ILE A 98 12.59 -2.73 5.83
C ILE A 98 12.87 -4.22 5.76
N TYR A 99 13.41 -4.68 4.64
CA TYR A 99 13.95 -6.05 4.52
C TYR A 99 15.45 -6.08 4.79
N GLY A 100 15.94 -7.23 5.27
CA GLY A 100 17.35 -7.40 5.64
C GLY A 100 17.70 -6.90 7.04
N LEU A 101 16.70 -6.62 7.89
CA LEU A 101 16.90 -6.29 9.31
C LEU A 101 17.63 -7.42 10.06
N PRO A 102 18.44 -7.11 11.09
CA PRO A 102 19.11 -8.14 11.90
C PRO A 102 18.12 -9.15 12.50
N GLY A 103 18.34 -10.44 12.22
CA GLY A 103 17.51 -11.54 12.68
C GLY A 103 16.22 -11.75 11.87
N ASP A 104 15.96 -10.95 10.84
CA ASP A 104 14.86 -11.19 9.90
C ASP A 104 15.24 -12.24 8.85
N SER A 105 14.26 -12.67 8.07
CA SER A 105 14.42 -13.61 6.95
C SER A 105 13.43 -13.24 5.85
N LEU A 106 13.60 -13.80 4.65
CA LEU A 106 12.61 -13.61 3.58
C LEU A 106 11.21 -14.04 4.00
N ALA A 107 11.08 -15.11 4.79
CA ALA A 107 9.80 -15.55 5.32
C ALA A 107 9.21 -14.55 6.35
N GLY A 108 10.04 -13.93 7.18
CA GLY A 108 9.64 -12.89 8.12
C GLY A 108 9.21 -11.60 7.42
N PHE A 109 9.95 -11.18 6.40
CA PHE A 109 9.59 -10.05 5.55
C PHE A 109 8.24 -10.26 4.85
N LYS A 110 8.00 -11.44 4.26
CA LYS A 110 6.70 -11.80 3.66
C LYS A 110 5.54 -11.71 4.65
N LYS A 111 5.72 -12.20 5.88
CA LYS A 111 4.71 -12.06 6.94
C LYS A 111 4.43 -10.59 7.29
N SER A 112 5.44 -9.73 7.16
CA SER A 112 5.28 -8.29 7.39
C SER A 112 4.51 -7.61 6.27
N ILE A 113 4.73 -8.00 5.01
CA ILE A 113 3.89 -7.57 3.88
C ILE A 113 2.44 -8.02 4.08
N ASP A 114 2.23 -9.29 4.43
CA ASP A 114 0.88 -9.83 4.69
C ASP A 114 0.18 -9.02 5.78
N PHE A 115 0.86 -8.80 6.91
CA PHE A 115 0.31 -8.03 8.03
C PHE A 115 0.04 -6.57 7.68
N ALA A 116 0.91 -5.91 6.91
CA ALA A 116 0.74 -4.52 6.54
C ALA A 116 -0.51 -4.33 5.66
N LEU A 117 -0.67 -5.18 4.63
CA LEU A 117 -1.75 -5.06 3.66
C LEU A 117 -3.11 -5.53 4.21
N GLU A 118 -3.13 -6.38 5.24
CA GLU A 118 -4.33 -6.64 6.05
C GLU A 118 -4.94 -5.38 6.68
N LEU A 119 -4.17 -4.29 6.81
CA LEU A 119 -4.58 -3.06 7.47
C LEU A 119 -4.98 -1.94 6.50
N TYR A 120 -5.10 -2.24 5.20
CA TYR A 120 -5.59 -1.34 4.16
C TYR A 120 -4.84 0.00 4.03
N PRO A 121 -3.49 0.03 4.03
CA PRO A 121 -2.76 1.26 3.74
C PRO A 121 -2.99 1.70 2.29
N ASN A 122 -2.97 3.00 2.02
CA ASN A 122 -3.05 3.54 0.65
C ASN A 122 -1.76 3.29 -0.14
N ASN A 123 -0.61 3.21 0.53
CA ASN A 123 0.69 2.86 -0.05
C ASN A 123 1.50 1.97 0.90
N LEU A 124 2.33 1.10 0.34
CA LEU A 124 3.28 0.28 1.07
C LEU A 124 4.67 0.44 0.43
N GLU A 125 5.61 0.96 1.19
CA GLU A 125 6.99 1.24 0.75
C GLU A 125 7.95 0.25 1.40
N LEU A 126 8.81 -0.36 0.59
CA LEU A 126 9.63 -1.50 0.99
C LEU A 126 11.11 -1.19 0.70
N PHE A 127 11.88 -0.96 1.75
CA PHE A 127 13.27 -0.52 1.66
C PHE A 127 14.27 -1.62 2.00
N CYS A 128 15.42 -1.64 1.33
CA CYS A 128 16.55 -2.44 1.78
C CYS A 128 17.16 -1.77 3.02
N LEU A 129 17.57 -2.55 4.02
CA LEU A 129 18.28 -2.01 5.18
C LEU A 129 19.56 -1.29 4.73
N SER A 130 19.67 0.00 5.08
CA SER A 130 20.92 0.75 5.02
C SER A 130 21.66 0.73 6.36
N VAL A 131 22.91 0.30 6.36
CA VAL A 131 23.77 0.32 7.56
C VAL A 131 24.50 1.66 7.63
N LEU A 132 23.79 2.70 8.09
CA LEU A 132 24.26 4.08 8.04
C LEU A 132 25.37 4.38 9.07
N PRO A 133 26.54 4.92 8.65
CA PRO A 133 27.59 5.34 9.57
C PRO A 133 27.08 6.31 10.65
N GLY A 134 27.52 6.10 11.90
CA GLY A 134 27.11 6.93 13.05
C GLY A 134 25.80 6.50 13.73
N THR A 135 25.16 5.42 13.27
CA THR A 135 24.01 4.82 13.96
C THR A 135 24.41 3.70 14.91
N LYS A 136 23.57 3.42 15.91
CA LYS A 136 23.77 2.27 16.79
C LYS A 136 23.83 0.94 16.02
N LEU A 137 23.02 0.81 14.97
CA LEU A 137 23.04 -0.36 14.10
C LEU A 137 24.39 -0.55 13.43
N PHE A 138 25.06 0.51 12.99
CA PHE A 138 26.40 0.43 12.37
C PHE A 138 27.46 -0.09 13.36
N GLU A 139 27.41 0.36 14.61
CA GLU A 139 28.31 -0.15 15.67
C GLU A 139 28.12 -1.65 15.90
N ASP A 140 26.86 -2.10 15.90
CA ASP A 140 26.51 -3.49 16.20
C ASP A 140 26.50 -4.39 14.96
N ALA A 141 26.61 -3.83 13.74
CA ALA A 141 26.39 -4.53 12.46
C ALA A 141 27.24 -5.80 12.31
N LYS A 142 28.52 -5.72 12.69
CA LYS A 142 29.43 -6.88 12.65
C LYS A 142 29.02 -7.97 13.63
N SER A 143 28.50 -7.60 14.81
CA SER A 143 28.02 -8.57 15.82
C SER A 143 26.77 -9.31 15.35
N PHE A 144 25.94 -8.66 14.51
CA PHE A 144 24.81 -9.29 13.83
C PHE A 144 25.20 -10.08 12.57
N GLY A 145 26.48 -10.08 12.20
CA GLY A 145 26.98 -10.76 11.00
C GLY A 145 26.53 -10.10 9.69
N LEU A 146 26.20 -8.80 9.72
CA LEU A 146 25.82 -8.07 8.50
C LEU A 146 27.04 -7.87 7.60
N VAL A 147 26.81 -7.98 6.30
CA VAL A 147 27.70 -7.51 5.24
C VAL A 147 26.93 -6.47 4.46
N TRP A 148 27.51 -5.30 4.21
CA TRP A 148 26.83 -4.17 3.58
C TRP A 148 27.78 -3.43 2.62
N GLN A 149 27.22 -2.51 1.83
CA GLN A 149 27.99 -1.67 0.91
C GLN A 149 28.83 -0.63 1.66
N ASP A 150 30.09 -0.43 1.26
CA ASP A 150 30.98 0.55 1.88
C ASP A 150 30.66 2.01 1.51
N PHE A 151 29.82 2.22 0.49
CA PHE A 151 29.43 3.53 -0.02
C PHE A 151 27.90 3.67 -0.07
N PRO A 152 27.36 4.92 -0.09
CA PRO A 152 25.92 5.14 -0.20
C PRO A 152 25.32 4.37 -1.38
N PRO A 153 24.15 3.71 -1.20
CA PRO A 153 23.20 3.86 -0.10
C PRO A 153 23.44 2.93 1.12
N TYR A 154 24.60 2.28 1.22
CA TYR A 154 24.96 1.40 2.36
C TYR A 154 24.04 0.18 2.54
N HIS A 155 23.45 -0.33 1.46
CA HIS A 155 22.52 -1.45 1.55
C HIS A 155 23.21 -2.70 2.11
N VAL A 156 22.48 -3.46 2.92
CA VAL A 156 22.88 -4.80 3.33
C VAL A 156 22.95 -5.71 2.10
N LEU A 157 24.04 -6.46 2.00
CA LEU A 157 24.33 -7.41 0.94
C LEU A 157 24.11 -8.85 1.39
N ASN A 158 24.23 -9.12 2.70
CA ASN A 158 24.05 -10.44 3.30
C ASN A 158 23.89 -10.34 4.82
N SER A 159 23.12 -11.26 5.41
CA SER A 159 23.14 -11.56 6.86
C SER A 159 22.97 -13.08 7.10
N PRO A 160 23.23 -13.60 8.32
CA PRO A 160 23.14 -15.04 8.60
C PRO A 160 21.76 -15.66 8.30
N SER A 161 20.67 -14.91 8.53
CA SER A 161 19.29 -15.36 8.34
C SER A 161 18.62 -14.80 7.07
N PHE A 162 19.33 -13.92 6.34
CA PHE A 162 18.84 -13.27 5.12
C PHE A 162 19.98 -13.20 4.09
N PRO A 163 20.28 -14.32 3.41
CA PRO A 163 21.38 -14.38 2.45
C PRO A 163 21.11 -13.54 1.20
N SER A 164 22.16 -13.21 0.45
CA SER A 164 22.08 -12.37 -0.76
C SER A 164 21.02 -12.83 -1.78
N GLY A 165 20.88 -14.13 -2.01
CA GLY A 165 19.86 -14.68 -2.92
C GLY A 165 18.43 -14.41 -2.45
N ASP A 166 18.20 -14.31 -1.15
CA ASP A 166 16.91 -13.95 -0.58
C ASP A 166 16.70 -12.42 -0.57
N LEU A 167 17.76 -11.63 -0.35
CA LEU A 167 17.70 -10.17 -0.50
C LEU A 167 17.30 -9.79 -1.94
N ASN A 168 17.85 -10.45 -2.94
CA ASN A 168 17.44 -10.25 -4.34
C ASN A 168 15.96 -10.58 -4.58
N LYS A 169 15.42 -11.62 -3.93
CA LYS A 169 13.98 -11.93 -4.00
C LYS A 169 13.14 -10.85 -3.31
N ALA A 170 13.61 -10.34 -2.16
CA ALA A 170 12.93 -9.27 -1.42
C ALA A 170 12.91 -7.96 -2.22
N GLU A 171 13.98 -7.63 -2.93
CA GLU A 171 14.05 -6.48 -3.83
C GLU A 171 13.04 -6.62 -4.99
N LYS A 172 12.99 -7.78 -5.65
CA LYS A 172 12.00 -8.05 -6.70
C LYS A 172 10.56 -7.96 -6.19
N LEU A 173 10.33 -8.46 -4.98
CA LEU A 173 9.04 -8.35 -4.31
C LEU A 173 8.71 -6.89 -3.98
N SER A 174 9.69 -6.10 -3.52
CA SER A 174 9.56 -4.66 -3.29
C SER A 174 9.09 -3.92 -4.53
N ARG A 175 9.75 -4.16 -5.67
CA ARG A 175 9.38 -3.56 -6.96
C ARG A 175 7.97 -3.97 -7.41
N ALA A 176 7.62 -5.25 -7.25
CA ALA A 176 6.31 -5.78 -7.60
C ALA A 176 5.18 -5.16 -6.76
N VAL A 177 5.38 -5.02 -5.45
CA VAL A 177 4.44 -4.35 -4.54
C VAL A 177 4.30 -2.88 -4.90
N ASN A 178 5.40 -2.17 -5.10
CA ASN A 178 5.38 -0.75 -5.43
C ASN A 178 4.58 -0.49 -6.72
N LEU A 179 4.92 -1.22 -7.80
CA LEU A 179 4.24 -1.07 -9.08
C LEU A 179 2.75 -1.40 -9.00
N PHE A 180 2.41 -2.56 -8.43
CA PHE A 180 1.04 -3.06 -8.45
C PHE A 180 0.14 -2.35 -7.45
N TYR A 181 0.60 -2.20 -6.21
CA TYR A 181 -0.24 -1.75 -5.10
C TYR A 181 -0.22 -0.23 -4.94
N THR A 182 0.99 0.34 -4.84
CA THR A 182 1.20 1.77 -4.56
C THR A 182 0.96 2.61 -5.82
N GLU A 183 1.74 2.40 -6.88
CA GLU A 183 1.62 3.15 -8.14
C GLU A 183 0.31 2.83 -8.86
N GLY A 184 -0.11 1.57 -8.82
CA GLY A 184 -1.39 1.11 -9.35
C GLY A 184 -2.61 1.41 -8.46
N ARG A 185 -2.44 2.10 -7.32
CA ARG A 185 -3.50 2.58 -6.41
C ARG A 185 -4.57 1.51 -6.10
N ALA A 186 -4.12 0.32 -5.74
CA ALA A 186 -4.97 -0.86 -5.64
C ALA A 186 -5.80 -0.98 -4.35
N VAL A 187 -5.54 -0.13 -3.34
CA VAL A 187 -6.16 -0.21 -2.00
C VAL A 187 -7.68 -0.42 -1.99
N PRO A 188 -8.51 0.20 -2.86
CA PRO A 188 -9.97 0.08 -2.75
C PRO A 188 -10.53 -1.32 -3.03
N TRP A 189 -9.81 -2.13 -3.80
CA TRP A 189 -10.30 -3.42 -4.30
C TRP A 189 -9.37 -4.61 -4.04
N PHE A 190 -8.10 -4.35 -3.72
CA PHE A 190 -7.05 -5.37 -3.63
C PHE A 190 -7.41 -6.52 -2.69
N ASN A 191 -7.81 -6.20 -1.46
CA ASN A 191 -8.13 -7.21 -0.45
C ASN A 191 -9.39 -8.03 -0.80
N SER A 192 -10.36 -7.44 -1.49
CA SER A 192 -11.54 -8.15 -2.00
C SER A 192 -11.16 -9.20 -3.04
N VAL A 193 -10.26 -8.84 -3.97
CA VAL A 193 -9.72 -9.77 -4.98
C VAL A 193 -8.87 -10.86 -4.33
N LEU A 194 -8.04 -10.54 -3.34
CA LEU A 194 -7.30 -11.57 -2.59
C LEU A 194 -8.20 -12.52 -1.81
N GLY A 195 -9.29 -12.02 -1.21
CA GLY A 195 -10.30 -12.82 -0.55
C GLY A 195 -10.93 -13.84 -1.51
N LEU A 196 -11.27 -13.41 -2.73
CA LEU A 196 -11.75 -14.30 -3.79
C LEU A 196 -10.71 -15.35 -4.20
N LEU A 197 -9.45 -14.94 -4.38
CA LEU A 197 -8.36 -15.84 -4.78
C LEU A 197 -7.93 -16.79 -3.65
N ARG A 198 -8.24 -16.45 -2.38
CA ARG A 198 -7.74 -17.11 -1.16
C ARG A 198 -6.21 -17.12 -1.11
N GLU A 199 -5.62 -15.97 -1.39
CA GLU A 199 -4.17 -15.78 -1.41
C GLU A 199 -3.72 -14.80 -0.34
N LYS A 200 -2.54 -15.05 0.21
CA LYS A 200 -1.85 -14.05 1.02
C LYS A 200 -1.21 -13.01 0.12
N PRO A 201 -1.15 -11.73 0.54
CA PRO A 201 -0.53 -10.67 -0.26
C PRO A 201 0.88 -11.01 -0.74
N SER A 202 1.75 -11.53 0.13
CA SER A 202 3.12 -11.87 -0.26
C SER A 202 3.17 -12.90 -1.38
N ALA A 203 2.32 -13.93 -1.33
CA ALA A 203 2.26 -14.98 -2.33
C ALA A 203 1.69 -14.48 -3.66
N PHE A 204 0.72 -13.56 -3.60
CA PHE A 204 0.20 -12.87 -4.78
C PHE A 204 1.30 -12.08 -5.49
N PHE A 205 2.07 -11.27 -4.75
CA PHE A 205 3.15 -10.48 -5.33
C PHE A 205 4.36 -11.28 -5.77
N GLU A 206 4.63 -12.45 -5.17
CA GLU A 206 5.60 -13.40 -5.76
C GLU A 206 5.16 -13.87 -7.14
N GLY A 207 3.86 -14.18 -7.30
CA GLY A 207 3.28 -14.51 -8.60
C GLY A 207 3.37 -13.36 -9.59
N PHE A 208 3.08 -12.13 -9.14
CA PHE A 208 3.15 -10.94 -10.00
C PHE A 208 4.60 -10.62 -10.40
N SER A 209 5.54 -10.73 -9.48
CA SER A 209 6.97 -10.57 -9.76
C SER A 209 7.43 -11.56 -10.84
N ALA A 210 7.07 -12.84 -10.73
CA ALA A 210 7.40 -13.84 -11.75
C ALA A 210 6.72 -13.55 -13.10
N PHE A 211 5.48 -13.04 -13.08
CA PHE A 211 4.78 -12.60 -14.29
C PHE A 211 5.54 -11.48 -15.02
N LEU A 212 6.02 -10.46 -14.30
CA LEU A 212 6.81 -9.38 -14.88
C LEU A 212 8.16 -9.85 -15.42
N GLU A 213 8.80 -10.84 -14.78
CA GLU A 213 10.08 -11.41 -15.27
C GLU A 213 9.90 -12.06 -16.63
N ILE A 214 8.81 -12.82 -16.82
CA ILE A 214 8.50 -13.49 -18.08
C ILE A 214 8.25 -12.47 -19.20
N ARG A 215 7.66 -11.31 -18.89
CA ARG A 215 7.42 -10.25 -19.87
C ARG A 215 8.64 -9.37 -20.17
N GLN A 216 9.77 -9.59 -19.48
CA GLN A 216 10.95 -8.69 -19.48
C GLN A 216 10.68 -7.26 -18.99
N GLU A 217 9.44 -6.94 -18.58
CA GLU A 217 9.02 -5.62 -18.14
C GLU A 217 9.70 -5.18 -16.83
N LEU A 218 10.23 -6.12 -16.03
CA LEU A 218 11.03 -5.75 -14.85
C LEU A 218 12.29 -4.93 -15.19
N MET A 219 12.83 -5.01 -16.41
CA MET A 219 13.96 -4.17 -16.83
C MET A 219 13.51 -2.84 -17.45
N ASP A 220 12.34 -2.82 -18.10
CA ASP A 220 11.79 -1.62 -18.76
C ASP A 220 11.09 -0.64 -17.79
N LEU A 221 10.85 -1.05 -16.53
CA LEU A 221 10.36 -0.15 -15.47
C LEU A 221 11.28 1.04 -15.16
N ALA A 222 12.48 1.11 -15.76
CA ALA A 222 13.38 2.25 -15.65
C ALA A 222 12.82 3.54 -16.27
N GLU A 223 11.87 3.45 -17.23
CA GLU A 223 11.24 4.61 -17.87
C GLU A 223 9.88 5.01 -17.26
N GLY A 224 9.38 4.27 -16.28
CA GLY A 224 8.11 4.55 -15.60
C GLY A 224 6.89 4.22 -16.45
N LEU A 225 5.99 3.37 -15.96
CA LEU A 225 4.73 3.06 -16.65
C LEU A 225 3.67 4.11 -16.29
N SER A 226 2.86 4.50 -17.29
CA SER A 226 1.66 5.30 -17.02
C SER A 226 0.64 4.50 -16.20
N PHE A 227 -0.24 5.20 -15.47
CA PHE A 227 -1.29 4.54 -14.68
C PHE A 227 -2.13 3.57 -15.52
N LEU A 228 -2.50 3.94 -16.75
CA LEU A 228 -3.29 3.08 -17.65
C LEU A 228 -2.54 1.80 -18.02
N GLN A 229 -1.22 1.86 -18.21
CA GLN A 229 -0.40 0.67 -18.44
C GLN A 229 -0.36 -0.22 -17.21
N ILE A 230 -0.22 0.36 -16.00
CA ILE A 230 -0.24 -0.39 -14.74
C ILE A 230 -1.61 -1.06 -14.54
N GLU A 231 -2.71 -0.33 -14.77
CA GLU A 231 -4.08 -0.86 -14.67
C GLU A 231 -4.31 -2.02 -15.64
N ALA A 232 -3.77 -1.94 -16.86
CA ALA A 232 -3.81 -3.02 -17.84
C ALA A 232 -3.03 -4.26 -17.34
N LEU A 233 -1.84 -4.07 -16.76
CA LEU A 233 -1.03 -5.15 -16.17
C LEU A 233 -1.74 -5.81 -14.98
N GLN A 234 -2.35 -5.01 -14.11
CA GLN A 234 -3.13 -5.50 -12.97
C GLN A 234 -4.27 -6.42 -13.45
N LYS A 235 -5.06 -5.95 -14.44
CA LYS A 235 -6.16 -6.72 -15.03
C LYS A 235 -5.66 -8.01 -15.68
N GLU A 236 -4.63 -7.92 -16.51
CA GLU A 236 -4.05 -9.09 -17.19
C GLU A 236 -3.60 -10.15 -16.18
N PHE A 237 -2.80 -9.76 -15.18
CA PHE A 237 -2.32 -10.68 -14.17
C PHE A 237 -3.47 -11.29 -13.36
N ILE A 238 -4.42 -10.48 -12.88
CA ILE A 238 -5.57 -10.97 -12.12
C ILE A 238 -6.41 -11.93 -12.95
N PHE A 239 -6.66 -11.64 -14.22
CA PHE A 239 -7.45 -12.52 -15.09
C PHE A 239 -6.76 -13.87 -15.31
N LEU A 240 -5.44 -13.89 -15.45
CA LEU A 240 -4.66 -15.13 -15.49
C LEU A 240 -4.79 -15.89 -14.16
N ARG A 241 -4.71 -15.21 -13.01
CA ARG A 241 -4.89 -15.84 -11.69
C ARG A 241 -6.29 -16.43 -11.52
N LEU A 242 -7.34 -15.68 -11.88
CA LEU A 242 -8.72 -16.15 -11.85
C LEU A 242 -8.89 -17.40 -12.72
N LYS A 243 -8.37 -17.38 -13.95
CA LYS A 243 -8.43 -18.54 -14.86
C LYS A 243 -7.71 -19.75 -14.28
N SER A 244 -6.52 -19.58 -13.72
CA SER A 244 -5.73 -20.68 -13.13
C SER A 244 -6.42 -21.36 -11.93
N ARG A 245 -7.36 -20.65 -11.29
CA ARG A 245 -8.15 -21.15 -10.15
C ARG A 245 -9.58 -21.58 -10.52
N GLY A 246 -9.95 -21.58 -11.80
CA GLY A 246 -11.32 -21.90 -12.22
C GLY A 246 -12.36 -20.85 -11.84
N LEU A 247 -11.93 -19.59 -11.65
CA LEU A 247 -12.73 -18.45 -11.19
C LEU A 247 -13.08 -17.47 -12.32
N GLN A 248 -12.93 -17.88 -13.58
CA GLN A 248 -13.13 -17.02 -14.77
C GLN A 248 -14.55 -16.41 -14.89
N LYS A 249 -15.54 -16.97 -14.19
CA LYS A 249 -16.89 -16.38 -14.13
C LYS A 249 -16.91 -14.98 -13.51
N TYR A 250 -15.92 -14.65 -12.66
CA TYR A 250 -15.81 -13.36 -11.99
C TYR A 250 -15.01 -12.32 -12.79
N THR A 251 -14.41 -12.68 -13.93
CA THR A 251 -13.52 -11.80 -14.70
C THR A 251 -14.17 -10.46 -15.05
N ALA A 252 -15.43 -10.47 -15.51
CA ALA A 252 -16.14 -9.23 -15.85
C ALA A 252 -16.32 -8.32 -14.63
N LEU A 253 -16.79 -8.89 -13.51
CA LEU A 253 -17.03 -8.12 -12.28
C LEU A 253 -15.74 -7.53 -11.71
N VAL A 254 -14.68 -8.34 -11.64
CA VAL A 254 -13.38 -7.86 -11.17
C VAL A 254 -12.80 -6.80 -12.12
N GLY A 255 -12.99 -6.97 -13.43
CA GLY A 255 -12.61 -5.97 -14.43
C GLY A 255 -13.32 -4.64 -14.24
N ASP A 256 -14.62 -4.65 -13.97
CA ASP A 256 -15.42 -3.46 -13.71
C ASP A 256 -15.00 -2.77 -12.40
N ILE A 257 -14.80 -3.53 -11.32
CA ILE A 257 -14.32 -3.01 -10.03
C ILE A 257 -12.98 -2.30 -10.21
N ILE A 258 -12.01 -2.92 -10.89
CA ILE A 258 -10.69 -2.33 -11.13
C ILE A 258 -10.82 -1.08 -11.99
N SER A 259 -11.58 -1.14 -13.08
CA SER A 259 -11.67 -0.04 -14.05
C SER A 259 -12.40 1.19 -13.47
N LEU A 260 -13.48 0.98 -12.69
CA LEU A 260 -14.19 2.07 -12.01
C LEU A 260 -13.30 2.74 -10.96
N ASN A 261 -12.65 1.95 -10.09
CA ASN A 261 -11.75 2.51 -9.08
C ASN A 261 -10.53 3.20 -9.70
N GLY A 262 -9.99 2.65 -10.80
CA GLY A 262 -8.91 3.26 -11.56
C GLY A 262 -9.31 4.61 -12.15
N ALA A 263 -10.50 4.70 -12.75
CA ALA A 263 -11.06 5.94 -13.28
C ALA A 263 -11.29 6.99 -12.17
N LEU A 264 -11.89 6.61 -11.04
CA LEU A 264 -12.08 7.51 -9.90
C LEU A 264 -10.74 8.03 -9.38
N SER A 265 -9.75 7.15 -9.30
CA SER A 265 -8.43 7.53 -8.83
C SER A 265 -7.73 8.50 -9.76
N ARG A 266 -7.81 8.29 -11.08
CA ARG A 266 -7.26 9.23 -12.07
C ARG A 266 -7.99 10.56 -12.08
N CYS A 267 -9.29 10.52 -11.89
CA CYS A 267 -10.10 11.71 -11.79
C CYS A 267 -9.71 12.55 -10.54
N GLN A 268 -9.48 11.90 -9.40
CA GLN A 268 -9.03 12.56 -8.17
C GLN A 268 -7.59 13.09 -8.25
N GLY A 269 -6.66 12.34 -8.84
CA GLY A 269 -5.23 12.69 -8.85
C GLY A 269 -4.82 13.60 -10.01
N GLU A 270 -5.38 13.35 -11.19
CA GLU A 270 -4.98 13.97 -12.45
C GLU A 270 -6.06 14.91 -13.01
N GLY A 271 -7.27 14.93 -12.43
CA GLY A 271 -8.42 15.65 -12.98
C GLY A 271 -8.94 15.03 -14.27
N GLU A 272 -8.58 13.77 -14.55
CA GLU A 272 -8.97 13.08 -15.78
C GLU A 272 -10.48 12.81 -15.81
N GLU A 273 -11.09 13.09 -16.96
CA GLU A 273 -12.45 12.68 -17.27
C GLU A 273 -12.40 11.50 -18.24
N CYS A 274 -13.17 10.45 -17.98
CA CYS A 274 -13.22 9.29 -18.87
C CYS A 274 -14.61 8.66 -18.95
N THR A 275 -14.81 7.76 -19.90
CA THR A 275 -16.03 6.98 -20.05
C THR A 275 -15.68 5.49 -20.06
N LEU A 276 -16.41 4.72 -19.25
CA LEU A 276 -16.26 3.28 -19.06
C LEU A 276 -17.47 2.55 -19.64
N GLU A 277 -17.23 1.35 -20.14
CA GLU A 277 -18.27 0.36 -20.44
C GLU A 277 -18.29 -0.63 -19.27
N LEU A 278 -19.35 -0.59 -18.46
CA LEU A 278 -19.50 -1.44 -17.27
C LEU A 278 -20.59 -2.48 -17.49
N SER A 279 -20.45 -3.64 -16.87
CA SER A 279 -21.43 -4.74 -16.84
C SER A 279 -22.38 -4.67 -15.64
N TRP A 280 -22.05 -3.87 -14.62
CA TRP A 280 -22.88 -3.56 -13.45
C TRP A 280 -23.00 -2.04 -13.27
N HIS A 281 -24.08 -1.60 -12.62
CA HIS A 281 -24.27 -0.20 -12.30
C HIS A 281 -23.15 0.31 -11.38
N PRO A 282 -22.59 1.51 -11.59
CA PRO A 282 -21.49 2.02 -10.76
C PRO A 282 -21.85 2.15 -9.28
N ASP A 283 -23.08 2.53 -8.95
CA ASP A 283 -23.54 2.60 -7.55
C ASP A 283 -23.48 1.24 -6.84
N ASP A 284 -23.79 0.15 -7.55
CA ASP A 284 -23.69 -1.20 -7.00
C ASP A 284 -22.22 -1.58 -6.79
N LEU A 285 -21.36 -1.29 -7.77
CA LEU A 285 -19.92 -1.55 -7.71
C LEU A 285 -19.22 -0.78 -6.58
N MET A 286 -19.74 0.39 -6.19
CA MET A 286 -19.24 1.19 -5.07
C MET A 286 -19.91 0.87 -3.73
N SER A 287 -20.88 -0.04 -3.71
CA SER A 287 -21.52 -0.49 -2.49
C SER A 287 -20.60 -1.37 -1.64
N GLN A 288 -20.85 -1.41 -0.33
CA GLN A 288 -20.13 -2.30 0.60
C GLN A 288 -20.20 -3.78 0.20
N TYR A 289 -21.24 -4.20 -0.53
CA TYR A 289 -21.43 -5.59 -0.95
C TYR A 289 -20.42 -6.02 -2.01
N ALA A 290 -19.87 -5.08 -2.80
CA ALA A 290 -18.86 -5.37 -3.81
C ALA A 290 -17.54 -5.90 -3.22
N SER A 291 -17.33 -5.71 -1.90
CA SER A 291 -16.18 -6.29 -1.19
C SER A 291 -16.24 -7.82 -1.06
N ASP A 292 -17.45 -8.41 -1.04
CA ASP A 292 -17.65 -9.87 -1.14
C ASP A 292 -18.04 -10.22 -2.57
N ILE A 293 -17.02 -10.46 -3.42
CA ILE A 293 -17.20 -10.70 -4.85
C ILE A 293 -18.16 -11.88 -5.15
N PRO A 294 -18.05 -13.06 -4.50
CA PRO A 294 -19.03 -14.13 -4.67
C PRO A 294 -20.46 -13.74 -4.30
N PHE A 295 -20.66 -13.05 -3.18
CA PHE A 295 -21.99 -12.60 -2.77
C PHE A 295 -22.55 -11.58 -3.76
N PHE A 296 -21.77 -10.56 -4.12
CA PHE A 296 -22.19 -9.54 -5.09
C PHE A 296 -22.58 -10.17 -6.42
N TYR A 297 -21.74 -11.05 -6.96
CA TYR A 297 -21.98 -11.70 -8.25
C TYR A 297 -23.27 -12.54 -8.26
N ALA A 298 -23.63 -13.15 -7.13
CA ALA A 298 -24.82 -13.99 -7.02
C ALA A 298 -26.12 -13.18 -6.84
N ASN A 299 -26.03 -11.98 -6.27
CA ASN A 299 -27.20 -11.22 -5.82
C ASN A 299 -27.44 -9.92 -6.59
N CYS A 300 -26.41 -9.36 -7.25
CA CYS A 300 -26.53 -8.13 -8.02
C CYS A 300 -26.77 -8.41 -9.50
N GLY A 301 -27.88 -7.88 -10.03
CA GLY A 301 -28.22 -7.99 -11.44
C GLY A 301 -27.17 -7.32 -12.33
N ARG A 302 -26.93 -7.88 -13.52
CA ARG A 302 -26.11 -7.23 -14.54
C ARG A 302 -26.91 -6.15 -15.24
N GLU A 303 -26.31 -5.00 -15.39
CA GLU A 303 -26.86 -3.86 -16.12
C GLU A 303 -25.73 -3.23 -16.92
N LYS A 304 -25.66 -3.55 -18.22
CA LYS A 304 -24.66 -2.96 -19.09
C LYS A 304 -24.94 -1.48 -19.27
N ASN A 305 -23.95 -0.66 -18.97
CA ASN A 305 -24.10 0.79 -18.98
C ASN A 305 -22.80 1.46 -19.44
N ARG A 306 -22.97 2.68 -19.95
CA ARG A 306 -21.85 3.57 -20.26
C ARG A 306 -21.76 4.60 -19.14
N THR A 307 -20.67 4.59 -18.38
CA THR A 307 -20.50 5.44 -17.21
C THR A 307 -19.41 6.47 -17.46
N ARG A 308 -19.76 7.76 -17.34
CA ARG A 308 -18.80 8.87 -17.37
C ARG A 308 -18.30 9.13 -15.94
N VAL A 309 -16.99 9.23 -15.76
CA VAL A 309 -16.36 9.64 -14.49
C VAL A 309 -15.75 11.04 -14.69
N PHE A 310 -16.03 11.97 -13.78
CA PHE A 310 -15.67 13.39 -13.91
C PHE A 310 -15.37 14.06 -12.56
N PRO A 311 -14.55 15.12 -12.52
CA PRO A 311 -14.18 15.77 -11.27
C PRO A 311 -15.29 16.71 -10.76
N THR A 312 -15.46 16.79 -9.44
CA THR A 312 -16.35 17.77 -8.78
C THR A 312 -15.61 18.49 -7.65
N ALA A 313 -16.26 19.51 -7.07
CA ALA A 313 -15.73 20.22 -5.90
C ALA A 313 -15.55 19.33 -4.66
N ASN A 314 -16.25 18.18 -4.60
CA ASN A 314 -16.21 17.25 -3.46
C ASN A 314 -15.43 15.96 -3.77
N GLY A 315 -14.68 15.91 -4.88
CA GLY A 315 -14.01 14.72 -5.36
C GLY A 315 -14.59 14.18 -6.68
N PRO A 316 -14.07 13.06 -7.20
CA PRO A 316 -14.58 12.44 -8.42
C PRO A 316 -16.00 11.92 -8.24
N ASP A 317 -16.81 12.02 -9.28
CA ASP A 317 -18.19 11.54 -9.33
C ASP A 317 -18.44 10.84 -10.69
N TRP A 318 -19.59 10.19 -10.83
CA TRP A 318 -19.96 9.46 -12.03
C TRP A 318 -21.42 9.67 -12.46
N ALA A 319 -21.68 9.45 -13.75
CA ALA A 319 -23.03 9.47 -14.32
C ALA A 319 -23.18 8.39 -15.40
N VAL A 320 -24.29 7.67 -15.35
CA VAL A 320 -24.71 6.75 -16.42
C VAL A 320 -25.28 7.56 -17.58
N LEU A 321 -24.81 7.27 -18.81
CA LEU A 321 -25.11 8.00 -20.05
C LEU A 321 -26.28 7.41 -20.85
#